data_AF-A0A5B0PRQ6-F1
#
_entry.id   AF-A0A5B0PRQ6-F1
#
_cell.length_a   1.000
_cell.length_b   1.000
_cell.length_c   1.000
_cell.angle_alpha   90.00
_cell.angle_beta   90.00
_cell.angle_gamma   90.00
#
_symmetry.space_group_name_H-M   'P 1'
#
loop_
_entity.id
_entity.type
_entity.pdbx_description
1 polymer ?
#
loop_
_entity_poly.entity_id
_entity_poly.type
_entity_poly.pdbx_seq_one_letter_code
_entity_poly.pdbx_strand_id
1 'polypeptide(L)'
;MRPNDCRGLYTLLKYKPMMNFPHGDLLLFGISNAQIMSAFVLSPQTLPSWYWHWIRRVGSLDEKFLELHRLLNQHKLADMGLPKQVIDRTRPRTLGNEHRLTNWLSHPDPLAAPTAPCHFNHPAFDSCILGNGSRTWRAFKSMLPTYAVLHLVPALLFRSKVFMKSPTSFLISIARKTTSSALFLATFVWIILFSVCLPSRIYESSAGLVKLRGARWNGLVGFATACSLLWEDPRRRGELALYCAPKALASIWQVMKTKGVVKSVRYGEMILASIGTGTLMHCFVHAPQSMPALIRGTLGQLIDPHFPGRSATVGRKEKSTKLGSVSFATTQPPPELVPPPNKTNHSALPPHSLFPQDDLSDGKIHYFGLLGHDTQVP
;
A
#
# COMPACT_ATOMS: atom_id res chain seq x y z
N MET A 1 -11.39 5.69 -7.62
CA MET A 1 -9.99 5.25 -7.85
C MET A 1 -9.87 3.75 -7.64
N ARG A 2 -9.65 2.97 -8.72
CA ARG A 2 -9.41 1.53 -8.61
C ARG A 2 -7.93 1.30 -8.25
N PRO A 3 -7.58 0.20 -7.54
CA PRO A 3 -6.20 -0.08 -7.12
C PRO A 3 -5.18 -0.29 -8.27
N ASN A 4 -5.64 -0.31 -9.53
CA ASN A 4 -4.80 -0.58 -10.70
C ASN A 4 -4.08 0.68 -11.24
N ASP A 5 -4.63 1.88 -11.04
CA ASP A 5 -4.07 3.12 -11.63
C ASP A 5 -2.73 3.49 -10.98
N CYS A 6 -2.62 3.32 -9.66
CA CYS A 6 -1.37 3.57 -8.93
C CYS A 6 -0.28 2.54 -9.26
N ARG A 7 -0.66 1.35 -9.70
CA ARG A 7 0.29 0.27 -10.09
C ARG A 7 1.03 0.62 -11.37
N GLY A 8 0.33 1.14 -12.38
CA GLY A 8 0.93 1.58 -13.64
C GLY A 8 2.00 2.66 -13.41
N LEU A 9 1.68 3.67 -12.59
CA LEU A 9 2.60 4.76 -12.25
C LEU A 9 3.83 4.28 -11.48
N TYR A 10 3.65 3.39 -10.50
CA TYR A 10 4.75 2.78 -9.76
C TYR A 10 5.68 1.96 -10.66
N THR A 11 5.11 1.19 -11.60
CA THR A 11 5.89 0.43 -12.59
C THR A 11 6.66 1.34 -13.55
N LEU A 12 6.07 2.47 -13.96
CA LEU A 12 6.71 3.44 -14.85
C LEU A 12 7.87 4.19 -14.15
N LEU A 13 7.70 4.53 -12.86
CA LEU A 13 8.78 5.06 -12.00
C LEU A 13 9.93 4.08 -11.80
N LYS A 14 9.69 2.77 -11.98
CA LYS A 14 10.72 1.73 -11.94
C LYS A 14 11.39 1.49 -13.30
N TYR A 15 10.75 1.87 -14.41
CA TYR A 15 11.21 1.63 -15.79
C TYR A 15 12.30 2.62 -16.23
N LYS A 16 12.19 3.89 -15.86
CA LYS A 16 13.31 4.85 -15.88
C LYS A 16 13.71 5.10 -14.43
N PRO A 17 14.90 4.68 -13.96
CA PRO A 17 15.34 5.00 -12.61
C PRO A 17 15.70 6.48 -12.58
N MET A 18 14.72 7.38 -12.50
CA MET A 18 15.02 8.75 -12.12
C MET A 18 15.51 8.77 -10.67
N MET A 19 15.04 7.84 -9.81
CA MET A 19 15.52 7.67 -8.43
C MET A 19 15.37 6.22 -7.96
N ASN A 20 16.48 5.47 -7.88
CA ASN A 20 16.51 4.14 -7.28
C ASN A 20 16.55 4.29 -5.74
N PHE A 21 15.41 4.60 -5.13
CA PHE A 21 15.36 4.83 -3.68
C PHE A 21 15.49 3.51 -2.91
N PRO A 22 16.57 3.31 -2.14
CA PRO A 22 16.58 2.21 -1.18
C PRO A 22 15.39 2.37 -0.23
N HIS A 23 14.61 1.31 -0.03
CA HIS A 23 13.41 1.29 0.82
C HIS A 23 12.26 2.23 0.37
N GLY A 24 12.12 2.48 -0.94
CA GLY A 24 11.02 3.29 -1.48
C GLY A 24 9.61 2.76 -1.16
N ASP A 25 9.48 1.46 -0.90
CA ASP A 25 8.27 0.82 -0.38
C ASP A 25 7.89 1.29 1.03
N LEU A 26 8.86 1.42 1.93
CA LEU A 26 8.66 1.98 3.27
C LEU A 26 8.28 3.46 3.19
N LEU A 27 8.95 4.25 2.35
CA LEU A 27 8.65 5.66 2.19
C LEU A 27 7.22 5.87 1.66
N LEU A 28 6.84 5.14 0.60
CA LEU A 28 5.50 5.19 0.03
C LEU A 28 4.44 4.77 1.06
N PHE A 29 4.69 3.70 1.81
CA PHE A 29 3.79 3.25 2.87
C PHE A 29 3.68 4.28 4.00
N GLY A 30 4.78 4.88 4.44
CA GLY A 30 4.82 5.90 5.48
C GLY A 30 4.06 7.17 5.09
N ILE A 31 4.32 7.72 3.90
CA ILE A 31 3.62 8.91 3.39
C ILE A 31 2.12 8.60 3.22
N SER A 32 1.79 7.42 2.69
CA SER A 32 0.38 7.01 2.56
C SER A 32 -0.31 6.94 3.91
N ASN A 33 0.34 6.34 4.92
CA ASN A 33 -0.22 6.24 6.26
C ASN A 33 -0.23 7.56 7.02
N ALA A 34 0.69 8.49 6.75
CA ALA A 34 0.64 9.85 7.28
C ALA A 34 -0.69 10.55 6.92
N GLN A 35 -1.08 10.45 5.65
CA GLN A 35 -2.38 10.95 5.20
C GLN A 35 -3.54 10.13 5.78
N ILE A 36 -3.49 8.80 5.70
CA ILE A 36 -4.58 7.93 6.18
C ILE A 36 -4.84 8.19 7.67
N MET A 37 -3.80 8.31 8.49
CA MET A 37 -3.92 8.57 9.92
C MET A 37 -4.50 9.96 10.19
N SER A 38 -4.05 10.97 9.45
CA SER A 38 -4.62 12.32 9.52
C SER A 38 -6.10 12.34 9.17
N ALA A 39 -6.49 11.61 8.12
CA ALA A 39 -7.87 11.46 7.71
C ALA A 39 -8.70 10.66 8.72
N PHE A 40 -8.17 9.55 9.24
CA PHE A 40 -8.83 8.68 10.21
C PHE A 40 -9.28 9.47 11.46
N VAL A 41 -8.42 10.36 11.95
CA VAL A 41 -8.70 11.19 13.13
C VAL A 41 -9.50 12.45 12.78
N LEU A 42 -9.10 13.22 11.77
CA LEU A 42 -9.62 14.58 11.55
C LEU A 42 -10.76 14.65 10.54
N SER A 43 -10.78 13.76 9.55
CA SER A 43 -11.71 13.83 8.43
C SER A 43 -12.09 12.42 7.96
N PRO A 44 -12.75 11.62 8.82
CA PRO A 44 -13.05 10.22 8.53
C PRO A 44 -13.86 10.03 7.24
N GLN A 45 -14.65 11.04 6.84
CA GLN A 45 -15.44 11.07 5.62
C GLN A 45 -14.61 11.01 4.32
N THR A 46 -13.29 11.28 4.39
CA THR A 46 -12.43 11.22 3.20
C THR A 46 -11.86 9.83 2.94
N LEU A 47 -12.05 8.90 3.88
CA LEU A 47 -11.70 7.49 3.74
C LEU A 47 -12.93 6.66 3.35
N PRO A 48 -12.75 5.53 2.65
CA PRO A 48 -13.84 4.59 2.43
C PRO A 48 -14.42 4.11 3.78
N SER A 49 -15.75 4.14 3.95
CA SER A 49 -16.38 3.83 5.23
C SER A 49 -16.00 2.44 5.76
N TRP A 50 -15.98 1.41 4.90
CA TRP A 50 -15.56 0.05 5.30
C TRP A 50 -14.13 0.02 5.84
N TYR A 51 -13.24 0.86 5.31
CA TYR A 51 -11.83 0.89 5.68
C TYR A 51 -11.67 1.57 7.04
N TRP A 52 -12.36 2.69 7.26
CA TRP A 52 -12.40 3.34 8.57
C TRP A 52 -12.95 2.41 9.66
N HIS A 53 -14.06 1.72 9.38
CA HIS A 53 -14.67 0.75 10.30
C HIS A 53 -13.73 -0.43 10.59
N TRP A 54 -13.00 -0.90 9.58
CA TRP A 54 -12.01 -1.95 9.74
C TRP A 54 -10.86 -1.50 10.66
N ILE A 55 -10.25 -0.32 10.43
CA ILE A 55 -9.18 0.22 11.31
C ILE A 55 -9.69 0.32 12.75
N ARG A 56 -10.88 0.90 12.93
CA ARG A 56 -11.51 1.05 14.25
C ARG A 56 -11.68 -0.30 14.95
N ARG A 57 -12.23 -1.30 14.25
CA ARG A 57 -12.49 -2.64 14.79
C ARG A 57 -11.19 -3.33 15.19
N VAL A 58 -10.18 -3.30 14.33
CA VAL A 58 -8.87 -3.89 14.60
C VAL A 58 -8.19 -3.21 15.79
N GLY A 59 -8.27 -1.89 15.87
CA GLY A 59 -7.79 -1.12 17.02
C GLY A 59 -8.66 -1.25 18.28
N SER A 60 -9.86 -1.85 18.21
CA SER A 60 -10.88 -1.83 19.26
C SER A 60 -11.25 -0.43 19.75
N LEU A 61 -11.17 0.58 18.88
CA LEU A 61 -11.41 1.99 19.23
C LEU A 61 -12.91 2.29 19.30
N ASP A 62 -13.35 2.97 20.35
CA ASP A 62 -14.75 3.41 20.46
C ASP A 62 -15.00 4.63 19.55
N GLU A 63 -16.15 4.66 18.89
CA GLU A 63 -16.49 5.72 17.94
C GLU A 63 -16.81 7.05 18.60
N LYS A 64 -17.50 7.04 19.75
CA LYS A 64 -17.79 8.28 20.48
C LYS A 64 -16.53 8.86 21.08
N PHE A 65 -15.61 8.01 21.54
CA PHE A 65 -14.28 8.44 21.93
C PHE A 65 -13.50 9.09 20.76
N LEU A 66 -13.49 8.48 19.57
CA LEU A 66 -12.82 9.06 18.39
C LEU A 66 -13.47 10.36 17.94
N GLU A 67 -14.80 10.44 18.01
CA GLU A 67 -15.56 11.65 17.72
C GLU A 67 -15.20 12.79 18.68
N LEU A 68 -15.14 12.50 19.98
CA LEU A 68 -14.69 13.44 21.01
C LEU A 68 -13.25 13.89 20.75
N HIS A 69 -12.34 12.93 20.51
CA HIS A 69 -10.94 13.22 20.23
C HIS A 69 -10.79 14.11 19.00
N ARG A 70 -11.56 13.87 17.93
CA ARG A 70 -11.58 14.70 16.72
C ARG A 70 -12.06 16.13 17.00
N LEU A 71 -13.19 16.28 17.70
CA LEU A 71 -13.79 17.60 17.94
C LEU A 71 -12.92 18.47 18.85
N LEU A 72 -12.30 17.89 19.87
CA LEU A 72 -11.29 18.57 20.70
C LEU A 72 -10.07 18.98 19.88
N ASN A 73 -9.56 18.10 19.02
CA ASN A 73 -8.43 18.40 18.15
C ASN A 73 -8.71 19.60 17.22
N GLN A 74 -9.96 19.72 16.75
CA GLN A 74 -10.45 20.77 15.87
C GLN A 74 -10.96 22.03 16.58
N HIS A 75 -11.01 22.05 17.93
CA HIS A 75 -11.66 23.12 18.71
C HIS A 75 -13.11 23.39 18.28
N LYS A 76 -13.85 22.31 17.98
CA LYS A 76 -15.25 22.38 17.51
C LYS A 76 -16.27 21.86 18.52
N LEU A 77 -15.81 21.52 19.73
CA LEU A 77 -16.70 21.04 20.78
C LEU A 77 -17.29 22.24 21.52
N ALA A 78 -18.62 22.35 21.51
CA ALA A 78 -19.33 23.49 22.10
C ALA A 78 -19.90 23.19 23.50
N ASP A 79 -20.15 21.91 23.80
CA ASP A 79 -20.82 21.50 25.03
C ASP A 79 -20.20 20.23 25.66
N MET A 80 -20.68 19.92 26.87
CA MET A 80 -20.32 18.70 27.60
C MET A 80 -21.20 17.49 27.22
N GLY A 81 -22.08 17.60 26.22
CA GLY A 81 -23.02 16.55 25.83
C GLY A 81 -22.30 15.28 25.36
N LEU A 82 -21.38 15.43 24.40
CA LEU A 82 -20.57 14.32 23.91
C LEU A 82 -19.58 13.78 24.98
N PRO A 83 -18.84 14.63 25.72
CA PRO A 83 -18.04 14.18 26.86
C PRO A 83 -18.82 13.31 27.85
N LYS A 84 -20.04 13.70 28.25
CA LYS A 84 -20.88 12.91 29.16
C LYS A 84 -21.21 11.53 28.59
N GLN A 85 -21.56 11.44 27.30
CA GLN A 85 -21.78 10.15 26.64
C GLN A 85 -20.54 9.26 26.67
N VAL A 86 -19.34 9.81 26.42
CA VAL A 86 -18.08 9.06 26.47
C VAL A 86 -17.74 8.64 27.90
N ILE A 87 -18.00 9.51 28.88
CA ILE A 87 -17.90 9.18 30.30
C ILE A 87 -18.79 7.96 30.56
N ASP A 88 -20.09 8.00 30.30
CA ASP A 88 -20.96 6.87 30.67
C ASP A 88 -20.63 5.56 29.95
N ARG A 89 -20.17 5.62 28.68
CA ARG A 89 -19.73 4.44 27.92
C ARG A 89 -18.43 3.81 28.41
N THR A 90 -17.61 4.54 29.17
CA THR A 90 -16.30 4.06 29.63
C THR A 90 -16.34 3.44 31.02
N ARG A 91 -17.53 3.24 31.61
CA ARG A 91 -17.68 2.53 32.89
C ARG A 91 -17.60 1.00 32.70
N PRO A 92 -17.06 0.24 33.67
CA PRO A 92 -16.35 0.68 34.87
C PRO A 92 -14.92 1.14 34.58
N ARG A 93 -14.36 1.99 35.45
CA ARG A 93 -12.98 2.48 35.37
C ARG A 93 -12.20 2.12 36.63
N THR A 94 -10.88 2.06 36.49
CA THR A 94 -9.96 1.95 37.64
C THR A 94 -9.97 3.23 38.48
N LEU A 95 -9.62 3.10 39.76
CA LEU A 95 -9.57 4.23 40.70
C LEU A 95 -8.66 5.36 40.18
N GLY A 96 -7.49 5.02 39.60
CA GLY A 96 -6.57 6.01 39.04
C GLY A 96 -7.17 6.76 37.85
N ASN A 97 -7.94 6.09 37.00
CA ASN A 97 -8.65 6.72 35.89
C ASN A 97 -9.83 7.58 36.37
N GLU A 98 -10.53 7.20 37.45
CA GLU A 98 -11.54 8.06 38.08
C GLU A 98 -10.92 9.34 38.64
N HIS A 99 -9.78 9.27 39.32
CA HIS A 99 -9.06 10.47 39.76
C HIS A 99 -8.66 11.39 38.60
N ARG A 100 -8.18 10.83 37.49
CA ARG A 100 -7.85 11.62 36.30
C ARG A 100 -9.09 12.24 35.64
N LEU A 101 -10.22 11.55 35.65
CA LEU A 101 -11.48 12.10 35.17
C LEU A 101 -11.90 13.29 36.03
N THR A 102 -11.88 13.15 37.36
CA THR A 102 -12.20 14.25 38.29
C THR A 102 -11.26 15.44 38.10
N ASN A 103 -9.96 15.20 37.94
CA ASN A 103 -8.96 16.24 37.68
C ASN A 103 -9.18 16.94 36.33
N TRP A 104 -9.64 16.21 35.31
CA TRP A 104 -9.96 16.81 34.02
C TRP A 104 -11.22 17.68 34.13
N LEU A 105 -12.26 17.21 34.84
CA LEU A 105 -13.51 17.93 35.04
C LEU A 105 -13.38 19.15 35.96
N SER A 106 -12.40 19.16 36.86
CA SER A 106 -12.14 20.30 37.75
C SER A 106 -11.37 21.44 37.07
N HIS A 107 -10.85 21.23 35.85
CA HIS A 107 -10.20 22.28 35.09
C HIS A 107 -11.22 23.36 34.69
N PRO A 108 -10.87 24.67 34.75
CA PRO A 108 -11.80 25.76 34.43
C PRO A 108 -12.42 25.66 33.03
N ASP A 109 -11.63 25.17 32.07
CA ASP A 109 -12.08 24.82 30.73
C ASP A 109 -11.55 23.42 30.35
N PRO A 110 -12.33 22.34 30.56
CA PRO A 110 -11.92 21.00 30.19
C PRO A 110 -11.90 20.79 28.66
N LEU A 111 -12.63 21.62 27.92
CA LEU A 111 -12.77 21.53 26.47
C LEU A 111 -11.61 22.21 25.72
N ALA A 112 -10.84 23.07 26.39
CA ALA A 112 -9.59 23.63 25.87
C ALA A 112 -8.48 22.59 25.62
N ALA A 113 -8.63 21.37 26.14
CA ALA A 113 -7.65 20.30 25.98
C ALA A 113 -7.49 19.93 24.48
N PRO A 114 -6.25 19.70 24.00
CA PRO A 114 -5.99 19.47 22.57
C PRO A 114 -6.53 18.12 22.06
N THR A 115 -6.82 17.17 22.96
CA THR A 115 -7.20 15.79 22.65
C THR A 115 -8.05 15.21 23.77
N ALA A 116 -8.87 14.20 23.44
CA ALA A 116 -9.60 13.44 24.46
C ALA A 116 -8.63 12.76 25.45
N PRO A 117 -8.93 12.78 26.75
CA PRO A 117 -8.12 12.12 27.76
C PRO A 117 -7.89 10.63 27.50
N CYS A 118 -6.68 10.14 27.72
CA CYS A 118 -6.33 8.75 27.40
C CYS A 118 -7.05 7.72 28.28
N HIS A 119 -7.52 8.11 29.47
CA HIS A 119 -8.25 7.23 30.38
C HIS A 119 -9.58 6.74 29.78
N PHE A 120 -10.18 7.48 28.83
CA PHE A 120 -11.34 7.01 28.07
C PHE A 120 -10.98 5.94 27.03
N ASN A 121 -9.73 5.88 26.58
CA ASN A 121 -9.29 4.86 25.63
C ASN A 121 -8.99 3.52 26.33
N HIS A 122 -8.50 3.53 27.57
CA HIS A 122 -8.20 2.30 28.32
C HIS A 122 -8.74 2.36 29.76
N PRO A 123 -10.07 2.42 29.96
CA PRO A 123 -10.67 2.64 31.27
C PRO A 123 -10.33 1.56 32.31
N ALA A 124 -10.10 0.33 31.86
CA ALA A 124 -9.74 -0.81 32.70
C ALA A 124 -8.27 -0.84 33.15
N PHE A 125 -7.42 0.08 32.69
CA PHE A 125 -5.99 0.10 33.01
C PHE A 125 -5.51 1.53 33.31
N ASP A 126 -4.77 1.72 34.40
CA ASP A 126 -4.20 3.04 34.74
C ASP A 126 -2.96 3.41 33.89
N SER A 127 -2.28 2.38 33.35
CA SER A 127 -1.09 2.57 32.50
C SER A 127 -1.42 2.39 31.02
N CYS A 128 -0.94 3.33 30.21
CA CYS A 128 -1.12 3.29 28.75
C CYS A 128 -0.43 2.06 28.13
N ILE A 129 0.69 1.63 28.72
CA ILE A 129 1.45 0.46 28.24
C ILE A 129 0.63 -0.82 28.41
N LEU A 130 0.06 -1.07 29.60
CA LEU A 130 -0.75 -2.26 29.82
C LEU A 130 -2.08 -2.19 29.04
N GLY A 131 -2.74 -1.02 29.04
CA GLY A 131 -4.00 -0.83 28.32
C GLY A 131 -3.87 -1.04 26.81
N ASN A 132 -2.89 -0.37 26.19
CA ASN A 132 -2.64 -0.52 24.75
C ASN A 132 -2.04 -1.90 24.43
N GLY A 133 -1.25 -2.48 25.32
CA GLY A 133 -0.68 -3.82 25.14
C GLY A 133 -1.71 -4.94 25.18
N SER A 134 -2.64 -4.89 26.13
CA SER A 134 -3.77 -5.84 26.17
C SER A 134 -4.60 -5.79 24.88
N ARG A 135 -4.87 -4.59 24.37
CA ARG A 135 -5.60 -4.39 23.12
C ARG A 135 -4.82 -4.85 21.89
N THR A 136 -3.53 -4.53 21.84
CA THR A 136 -2.64 -4.98 20.77
C THR A 136 -2.52 -6.50 20.75
N TRP A 137 -2.42 -7.14 21.93
CA TRP A 137 -2.40 -8.59 22.05
C TRP A 137 -3.70 -9.23 21.56
N ARG A 138 -4.85 -8.63 21.88
CA ARG A 138 -6.15 -9.07 21.35
C ARG A 138 -6.19 -8.96 19.82
N ALA A 139 -5.72 -7.86 19.25
CA ALA A 139 -5.62 -7.67 17.81
C ALA A 139 -4.69 -8.70 17.16
N PHE A 140 -3.53 -8.96 17.76
CA PHE A 140 -2.58 -9.99 17.31
C PHE A 140 -3.24 -11.37 17.24
N LYS A 141 -3.87 -11.82 18.35
CA LYS A 141 -4.55 -13.11 18.40
C LYS A 141 -5.71 -13.21 17.40
N SER A 142 -6.47 -12.14 17.23
CA SER A 142 -7.60 -12.11 16.30
C SER A 142 -7.16 -12.22 14.84
N MET A 143 -5.94 -11.79 14.49
CA MET A 143 -5.46 -11.80 13.12
C MET A 143 -4.70 -13.07 12.73
N LEU A 144 -4.18 -13.82 13.71
CA LEU A 144 -3.45 -15.07 13.46
C LEU A 144 -4.25 -16.04 12.56
N PRO A 145 -5.55 -16.34 12.80
CA PRO A 145 -6.30 -17.27 11.96
C PRO A 145 -6.42 -16.80 10.51
N THR A 146 -6.71 -15.52 10.31
CA THR A 146 -6.87 -14.94 8.96
C THR A 146 -5.58 -15.02 8.16
N TYR A 147 -4.44 -14.66 8.77
CA TYR A 147 -3.15 -14.75 8.10
C TYR A 147 -2.66 -16.19 7.95
N ALA A 148 -2.96 -17.07 8.90
CA ALA A 148 -2.66 -18.49 8.79
C ALA A 148 -3.33 -19.08 7.55
N VAL A 149 -4.63 -18.82 7.35
CA VAL A 149 -5.37 -19.27 6.17
C VAL A 149 -4.76 -18.68 4.88
N LEU A 150 -4.47 -17.37 4.88
CA LEU A 150 -3.90 -16.70 3.71
C LEU A 150 -2.54 -17.27 3.27
N HIS A 151 -1.70 -17.69 4.22
CA HIS A 151 -0.39 -18.27 3.91
C HIS A 151 -0.47 -19.78 3.66
N LEU A 152 -1.35 -20.49 4.37
CA LEU A 152 -1.49 -21.94 4.29
C LEU A 152 -2.17 -22.38 2.99
N VAL A 153 -3.27 -21.73 2.58
CA VAL A 153 -4.07 -22.17 1.43
C VAL A 153 -3.27 -22.14 0.12
N PRO A 154 -2.62 -21.02 -0.27
CA PRO A 154 -1.78 -21.01 -1.47
C PRO A 154 -0.61 -21.99 -1.37
N ALA A 155 -0.03 -22.14 -0.18
CA ALA A 155 1.08 -23.07 0.03
C ALA A 155 0.64 -24.53 -0.14
N LEU A 156 -0.54 -24.90 0.35
CA LEU A 156 -1.09 -26.25 0.21
C LEU A 156 -1.45 -26.56 -1.25
N LEU A 157 -2.09 -25.61 -1.95
CA LEU A 157 -2.50 -25.79 -3.35
C LEU A 157 -1.30 -25.90 -4.30
N PHE A 158 -0.29 -25.03 -4.16
CA PHE A 158 0.83 -24.97 -5.11
C PHE A 158 2.06 -25.80 -4.68
N ARG A 159 2.15 -26.22 -3.40
CA ARG A 159 3.33 -26.93 -2.86
C ARG A 159 2.96 -28.17 -2.04
N SER A 160 1.84 -28.83 -2.33
CA SER A 160 1.40 -30.08 -1.68
C SER A 160 2.47 -31.18 -1.62
N LYS A 161 3.30 -31.31 -2.67
CA LYS A 161 4.40 -32.29 -2.72
C LYS A 161 5.50 -32.04 -1.68
N VAL A 162 5.71 -30.78 -1.26
CA VAL A 162 6.69 -30.43 -0.22
C VAL A 162 6.11 -30.73 1.16
N PHE A 163 4.81 -30.50 1.35
CA PHE A 163 4.11 -30.86 2.59
C PHE A 163 4.19 -32.36 2.89
N MET A 164 4.02 -33.22 1.88
CA MET A 164 4.12 -34.68 2.05
C MET A 164 5.54 -35.18 2.39
N LYS A 165 6.59 -34.45 1.97
CA LYS A 165 7.99 -34.88 2.20
C LYS A 165 8.56 -34.41 3.54
N SER A 166 8.17 -33.23 4.01
CA SER A 166 8.69 -32.65 5.27
C SER A 166 7.63 -31.77 5.98
N PRO A 167 6.64 -32.38 6.63
CA PRO A 167 5.49 -31.65 7.20
C PRO A 167 5.90 -30.66 8.29
N THR A 168 6.88 -30.99 9.14
CA THR A 168 7.32 -30.15 10.26
C THR A 168 8.02 -28.87 9.79
N SER A 169 8.99 -28.98 8.88
CA SER A 169 9.71 -27.83 8.31
C SER A 169 8.76 -26.91 7.53
N PHE A 170 7.81 -27.49 6.80
CA PHE A 170 6.77 -26.73 6.12
C PHE A 170 5.89 -25.94 7.11
N LEU A 171 5.38 -26.59 8.16
CA LEU A 171 4.55 -25.94 9.18
C LEU A 171 5.30 -24.82 9.91
N ILE A 172 6.56 -25.02 10.28
CA ILE A 172 7.39 -23.97 10.92
C ILE A 172 7.59 -22.78 9.96
N SER A 173 7.82 -23.04 8.68
CA SER A 173 7.96 -21.98 7.66
C SER A 173 6.69 -21.14 7.54
N ILE A 174 5.52 -21.79 7.51
CA ILE A 174 4.22 -21.11 7.43
C ILE A 174 3.90 -20.37 8.74
N ALA A 175 4.19 -20.97 9.89
CA ALA A 175 4.03 -20.33 11.19
C ALA A 175 4.88 -19.06 11.28
N ARG A 176 6.16 -19.12 10.86
CA ARG A 176 7.04 -17.94 10.87
C ARG A 176 6.51 -16.80 10.00
N LYS A 177 6.00 -17.10 8.81
CA LYS A 177 5.39 -16.10 7.91
C LYS A 177 4.10 -15.52 8.49
N THR A 178 3.26 -16.37 9.05
CA THR A 178 2.02 -15.96 9.73
C THR A 178 2.32 -15.05 10.92
N THR A 179 3.27 -15.42 11.76
CA THR A 179 3.70 -14.62 12.92
C THR A 179 4.31 -13.29 12.48
N SER A 180 5.16 -13.27 11.44
CA SER A 180 5.71 -12.03 10.88
C SER A 180 4.59 -11.07 10.42
N SER A 181 3.58 -11.56 9.71
CA SER A 181 2.41 -10.76 9.32
C SER A 181 1.58 -10.28 10.49
N ALA A 182 1.39 -11.13 11.50
CA ALA A 182 0.65 -10.75 12.70
C ALA A 182 1.43 -9.70 13.52
N LEU A 183 2.77 -9.80 13.59
CA LEU A 183 3.64 -8.81 14.23
C LEU A 183 3.65 -7.47 13.50
N PHE A 184 3.65 -7.47 12.16
CA PHE A 184 3.46 -6.25 11.35
C PHE A 184 2.19 -5.52 11.77
N LEU A 185 1.06 -6.21 11.85
CA LEU A 185 -0.18 -5.57 12.23
C LEU A 185 -0.21 -5.19 13.72
N ALA A 186 0.30 -6.04 14.61
CA ALA A 186 0.34 -5.74 16.03
C ALA A 186 1.16 -4.48 16.32
N THR A 187 2.33 -4.35 15.71
CA THR A 187 3.16 -3.14 15.84
C THR A 187 2.50 -1.91 15.20
N PHE A 188 1.79 -2.08 14.08
CA PHE A 188 0.97 -1.02 13.49
C PHE A 188 -0.13 -0.52 14.45
N VAL A 189 -0.89 -1.45 15.04
CA VAL A 189 -1.94 -1.15 16.04
C VAL A 189 -1.35 -0.50 17.28
N TRP A 190 -0.22 -1.00 17.77
CA TRP A 190 0.51 -0.43 18.91
C TRP A 190 0.82 1.05 18.68
N ILE A 191 1.44 1.39 17.54
CA ILE A 191 1.78 2.77 17.18
C ILE A 191 0.52 3.65 17.14
N ILE A 192 -0.57 3.18 16.52
CA ILE A 192 -1.83 3.93 16.44
C ILE A 192 -2.47 4.12 17.83
N LEU A 193 -2.50 3.11 18.69
CA LEU A 193 -3.07 3.25 20.03
C LEU A 193 -2.28 4.23 20.89
N PHE A 194 -0.95 4.20 20.79
CA PHE A 194 -0.09 5.18 21.47
C PHE A 194 -0.25 6.59 20.91
N SER A 195 -0.56 6.74 19.61
CA SER A 195 -0.81 8.04 18.98
C SER A 195 -1.93 8.85 19.65
N VAL A 196 -2.90 8.14 20.23
CA VAL A 196 -4.06 8.71 20.92
C VAL A 196 -3.73 9.03 22.37
N CYS A 197 -3.00 8.13 23.05
CA CYS A 197 -2.67 8.31 24.47
C CYS A 197 -1.57 9.36 24.70
N LEU A 198 -0.55 9.41 23.83
CA LEU A 198 0.64 10.23 24.07
C LEU A 198 0.35 11.74 24.14
N PRO A 199 -0.48 12.35 23.26
CA PRO A 199 -0.85 13.75 23.36
C PRO A 199 -1.49 14.12 24.69
N SER A 200 -2.45 13.31 25.17
CA SER A 200 -3.12 13.52 26.46
C SER A 200 -2.13 13.45 27.62
N ARG A 201 -1.21 12.46 27.60
CA ARG A 201 -0.22 12.29 28.67
C ARG A 201 0.83 13.40 28.68
N ILE A 202 1.28 13.86 27.52
CA ILE A 202 2.20 15.00 27.41
C ILE A 202 1.50 16.29 27.85
N TYR A 203 0.23 16.48 27.49
CA TYR A 203 -0.56 17.63 27.94
C TYR A 203 -0.71 17.66 29.47
N GLU A 204 -1.08 16.52 30.08
CA GLU A 204 -1.16 16.36 31.54
C GLU A 204 0.20 16.60 32.21
N SER A 205 1.28 15.99 31.69
CA SER A 205 2.62 16.09 32.28
C SER A 205 3.25 17.47 32.15
N SER A 206 2.86 18.25 31.14
CA SER A 206 3.38 19.59 30.88
C SER A 206 2.51 20.70 31.45
N ALA A 207 1.53 20.36 32.30
CA ALA A 207 0.54 21.30 32.84
C ALA A 207 -0.11 22.18 31.76
N GLY A 208 -0.35 21.60 30.57
CA GLY A 208 -1.00 22.26 29.45
C GLY A 208 -0.11 23.10 28.51
N LEU A 209 1.21 23.16 28.75
CA LEU A 209 2.16 23.90 27.91
C LEU A 209 2.32 23.27 26.52
N VAL A 210 2.42 21.94 26.43
CA VAL A 210 2.67 21.24 25.17
C VAL A 210 1.37 20.68 24.59
N LYS A 211 0.97 21.20 23.43
CA LYS A 211 -0.27 20.80 22.73
C LYS A 211 0.05 20.05 21.44
N LEU A 212 0.18 18.72 21.54
CA LEU A 212 0.30 17.86 20.36
C LEU A 212 -1.08 17.58 19.76
N ARG A 213 -1.34 18.09 18.56
CA ARG A 213 -2.59 17.85 17.84
C ARG A 213 -2.47 18.13 16.34
N GLY A 214 -3.57 17.95 15.63
CA GLY A 214 -3.72 18.29 14.22
C GLY A 214 -3.05 17.29 13.27
N ALA A 215 -3.08 17.66 11.99
CA ALA A 215 -2.57 16.84 10.90
C ALA A 215 -1.04 16.60 11.02
N ARG A 216 -0.31 17.52 11.67
CA ARG A 216 1.14 17.38 11.88
C ARG A 216 1.46 16.18 12.78
N TRP A 217 0.80 16.09 13.93
CA TRP A 217 0.95 14.96 14.85
C TRP A 217 0.47 13.66 14.21
N ASN A 218 -0.75 13.66 13.66
CA ASN A 218 -1.32 12.46 13.04
C ASN A 218 -0.50 11.99 11.83
N GLY A 219 0.05 12.92 11.05
CA GLY A 219 0.94 12.64 9.93
C GLY A 219 2.26 12.05 10.37
N LEU A 220 2.89 12.59 11.40
CA LEU A 220 4.13 12.05 11.97
C LEU A 220 3.94 10.62 12.46
N VAL A 221 2.87 10.36 13.22
CA VAL A 221 2.59 9.01 13.74
C VAL A 221 2.21 8.06 12.61
N GLY A 222 1.41 8.52 11.65
CA GLY A 222 1.10 7.75 10.45
C GLY A 222 2.36 7.38 9.66
N PHE A 223 3.32 8.28 9.53
CA PHE A 223 4.62 7.97 8.93
C PHE A 223 5.41 6.95 9.75
N ALA A 224 5.43 7.09 11.09
CA ALA A 224 6.12 6.16 11.99
C ALA A 224 5.58 4.71 11.89
N THR A 225 4.34 4.51 11.43
CA THR A 225 3.82 3.17 11.14
C THR A 225 4.62 2.44 10.05
N ALA A 226 5.42 3.14 9.23
CA ALA A 226 6.33 2.48 8.28
C ALA A 226 7.34 1.53 8.94
N CYS A 227 7.70 1.77 10.21
CA CYS A 227 8.55 0.86 10.97
C CYS A 227 7.90 -0.52 11.17
N SER A 228 6.56 -0.60 11.22
CA SER A 228 5.88 -1.89 11.34
C SER A 228 6.12 -2.76 10.10
N LEU A 229 6.23 -2.13 8.92
CA LEU A 229 6.42 -2.80 7.63
C LEU A 229 7.74 -3.58 7.55
N LEU A 230 8.71 -3.30 8.41
CA LEU A 230 9.96 -4.04 8.49
C LEU A 230 9.78 -5.51 8.87
N TRP A 231 8.70 -5.84 9.60
CA TRP A 231 8.36 -7.22 9.93
C TRP A 231 7.96 -8.05 8.71
N GLU A 232 7.50 -7.41 7.63
CA GLU A 232 7.03 -8.08 6.42
C GLU A 232 8.17 -8.40 5.44
N ASP A 233 7.95 -9.44 4.63
CA ASP A 233 8.86 -9.84 3.56
C ASP A 233 9.01 -8.71 2.52
N PRO A 234 10.24 -8.34 2.08
CA PRO A 234 10.46 -7.26 1.11
C PRO A 234 9.64 -7.37 -0.19
N ARG A 235 9.29 -8.60 -0.61
CA ARG A 235 8.45 -8.86 -1.78
C ARG A 235 7.00 -8.41 -1.59
N ARG A 236 6.49 -8.41 -0.36
CA ARG A 236 5.10 -8.06 0.00
C ARG A 236 4.93 -6.60 0.40
N ARG A 237 6.01 -5.95 0.86
CA ARG A 237 5.99 -4.54 1.29
C ARG A 237 5.47 -3.59 0.22
N GLY A 238 5.93 -3.76 -1.02
CA GLY A 238 5.45 -2.99 -2.15
C GLY A 238 3.94 -3.16 -2.42
N GLU A 239 3.40 -4.36 -2.24
CA GLU A 239 1.97 -4.62 -2.42
C GLU A 239 1.12 -3.93 -1.34
N LEU A 240 1.60 -3.92 -0.09
CA LEU A 240 0.94 -3.23 1.03
C LEU A 240 1.01 -1.71 0.87
N ALA A 241 2.18 -1.17 0.50
CA ALA A 241 2.34 0.25 0.19
C ALA A 241 1.37 0.70 -0.90
N LEU A 242 1.27 -0.10 -1.96
CA LEU A 242 0.43 0.18 -3.12
C LEU A 242 -1.06 -0.08 -2.88
N TYR A 243 -1.40 -0.84 -1.85
CA TYR A 243 -2.77 -0.97 -1.36
C TYR A 243 -3.23 0.29 -0.60
N CYS A 244 -2.34 0.92 0.17
CA CYS A 244 -2.61 2.14 0.93
C CYS A 244 -2.54 3.41 0.06
N ALA A 245 -1.60 3.47 -0.89
CA ALA A 245 -1.37 4.63 -1.76
C ALA A 245 -2.64 5.21 -2.43
N PRO A 246 -3.48 4.43 -3.14
CA PRO A 246 -4.69 4.96 -3.77
C PRO A 246 -5.71 5.50 -2.75
N LYS A 247 -5.78 4.91 -1.54
CA LYS A 247 -6.67 5.39 -0.48
C LYS A 247 -6.18 6.71 0.10
N ALA A 248 -4.86 6.82 0.29
CA ALA A 248 -4.22 8.06 0.70
C ALA A 248 -4.47 9.16 -0.35
N LEU A 249 -4.19 8.90 -1.63
CA LEU A 249 -4.41 9.87 -2.72
C LEU A 249 -5.87 10.31 -2.81
N ALA A 250 -6.81 9.37 -2.75
CA ALA A 250 -8.23 9.70 -2.72
C ALA A 250 -8.58 10.60 -1.53
N SER A 251 -8.02 10.31 -0.35
CA SER A 251 -8.20 11.15 0.84
C SER A 251 -7.61 12.56 0.67
N ILE A 252 -6.39 12.69 0.13
CA ILE A 252 -5.77 14.00 -0.17
C ILE A 252 -6.69 14.79 -1.11
N TRP A 253 -7.17 14.17 -2.18
CA TRP A 253 -8.07 14.79 -3.14
C TRP A 253 -9.35 15.31 -2.49
N GLN A 254 -9.99 14.51 -1.64
CA GLN A 254 -11.19 14.95 -0.91
C GLN A 254 -10.89 16.09 0.07
N VAL A 255 -9.77 16.04 0.79
CA VAL A 255 -9.34 17.13 1.69
C VAL A 255 -9.05 18.42 0.91
N MET A 256 -8.43 18.33 -0.28
CA MET A 256 -8.17 19.50 -1.12
C MET A 256 -9.46 20.11 -1.66
N LYS A 257 -10.45 19.26 -2.01
CA LYS A 257 -11.79 19.73 -2.42
C LYS A 257 -12.52 20.42 -1.28
N THR A 258 -12.52 19.87 -0.06
CA THR A 258 -13.20 20.52 1.08
C THR A 258 -12.55 21.83 1.48
N LYS A 259 -11.26 22.01 1.23
CA LYS A 259 -10.54 23.28 1.40
C LYS A 259 -10.73 24.27 0.23
N GLY A 260 -11.46 23.89 -0.83
CA GLY A 260 -11.67 24.73 -2.01
C GLY A 260 -10.44 24.92 -2.91
N VAL A 261 -9.35 24.18 -2.68
CA VAL A 261 -8.10 24.30 -3.44
C VAL A 261 -8.25 23.69 -4.85
N VAL A 262 -9.04 22.62 -4.96
CA VAL A 262 -9.21 21.88 -6.20
C VAL A 262 -10.70 21.75 -6.52
N LYS A 263 -11.07 22.00 -7.77
CA LYS A 263 -12.43 21.81 -8.28
C LYS A 263 -12.57 20.42 -8.90
N SER A 264 -13.73 19.80 -8.72
CA SER A 264 -14.03 18.53 -9.38
C SER A 264 -14.20 18.73 -10.88
N VAL A 265 -13.40 18.03 -11.67
CA VAL A 265 -13.53 18.00 -13.13
C VAL A 265 -14.61 17.00 -13.51
N ARG A 266 -15.51 17.39 -14.42
CA ARG A 266 -16.52 16.48 -14.99
C ARG A 266 -15.80 15.31 -15.69
N TYR A 267 -16.21 14.07 -15.39
CA TYR A 267 -15.55 12.85 -15.89
C TYR A 267 -14.09 12.62 -15.44
N GLY A 268 -13.61 13.31 -14.41
CA GLY A 268 -12.22 13.17 -13.94
C GLY A 268 -11.82 11.73 -13.57
N GLU A 269 -12.74 10.93 -13.04
CA GLU A 269 -12.47 9.52 -12.76
C GLU A 269 -12.26 8.68 -14.03
N MET A 270 -13.00 8.98 -15.11
CA MET A 270 -12.84 8.31 -16.40
C MET A 270 -11.51 8.68 -17.05
N ILE A 271 -11.11 9.96 -16.99
CA ILE A 271 -9.82 10.43 -17.50
C ILE A 271 -8.69 9.74 -16.75
N LEU A 272 -8.75 9.70 -15.41
CA LEU A 272 -7.72 9.06 -14.60
C LEU A 272 -7.62 7.55 -14.87
N ALA A 273 -8.76 6.86 -14.99
CA ALA A 273 -8.78 5.43 -15.31
C ALA A 273 -8.23 5.15 -16.72
N SER A 274 -8.54 6.03 -17.69
CA SER A 274 -8.03 5.93 -19.06
C SER A 274 -6.52 6.13 -19.10
N ILE A 275 -6.02 7.14 -18.40
CA ILE A 275 -4.57 7.38 -18.26
C ILE A 275 -3.90 6.22 -17.53
N GLY A 276 -4.46 5.74 -16.42
CA GLY A 276 -3.91 4.63 -15.65
C GLY A 276 -3.82 3.33 -16.46
N THR A 277 -4.87 3.02 -17.21
CA THR A 277 -4.93 1.84 -18.09
C THR A 277 -4.01 1.99 -19.30
N GLY A 278 -3.96 3.17 -19.94
CA GLY A 278 -3.04 3.47 -21.03
C GLY A 278 -1.58 3.40 -20.59
N THR A 279 -1.26 3.93 -19.41
CA THR A 279 0.05 3.84 -18.77
C THR A 279 0.45 2.39 -18.51
N LEU A 280 -0.49 1.58 -18.00
CA LEU A 280 -0.28 0.15 -17.79
C LEU A 280 0.00 -0.57 -19.12
N MET A 281 -0.78 -0.30 -20.16
CA MET A 281 -0.58 -0.90 -21.48
C MET A 281 0.76 -0.48 -22.10
N HIS A 282 1.12 0.80 -22.02
CA HIS A 282 2.41 1.32 -22.47
C HIS A 282 3.58 0.59 -21.78
N CYS A 283 3.51 0.43 -20.46
CA CYS A 283 4.51 -0.34 -19.72
C CYS A 283 4.53 -1.82 -20.15
N PHE A 284 3.39 -2.41 -20.51
CA PHE A 284 3.32 -3.81 -20.90
C PHE A 284 4.02 -4.07 -22.24
N VAL A 285 3.81 -3.15 -23.19
CA VAL A 285 4.42 -3.22 -24.53
C VAL A 285 5.92 -2.89 -24.49
N HIS A 286 6.30 -1.79 -23.84
CA HIS A 286 7.69 -1.31 -23.89
C HIS A 286 8.60 -1.88 -22.79
N ALA A 287 8.03 -2.44 -21.73
CA ALA A 287 8.75 -2.80 -20.52
C ALA A 287 8.19 -4.03 -19.75
N PRO A 288 7.85 -5.15 -20.42
CA PRO A 288 7.19 -6.28 -19.75
C PRO A 288 8.04 -6.87 -18.61
N GLN A 289 9.37 -6.77 -18.70
CA GLN A 289 10.33 -7.26 -17.69
C GLN A 289 10.22 -6.49 -16.35
N SER A 290 9.80 -5.23 -16.38
CA SER A 290 9.68 -4.37 -15.19
C SER A 290 8.36 -4.59 -14.42
N MET A 291 7.42 -5.34 -15.01
CA MET A 291 6.14 -5.66 -14.42
C MET A 291 6.18 -6.85 -13.45
N PRO A 292 5.39 -6.82 -12.37
CA PRO A 292 5.12 -8.01 -11.58
C PRO A 292 4.57 -9.15 -12.47
N ALA A 293 5.10 -10.36 -12.27
CA ALA A 293 4.75 -11.52 -13.09
C ALA A 293 3.25 -11.84 -13.12
N LEU A 294 2.51 -11.52 -12.05
CA LEU A 294 1.06 -11.67 -12.00
C LEU A 294 0.36 -10.75 -13.01
N ILE A 295 0.70 -9.46 -13.02
CA ILE A 295 0.07 -8.46 -13.89
C ILE A 295 0.40 -8.76 -15.35
N ARG A 296 1.67 -9.06 -15.63
CA ARG A 296 2.10 -9.49 -16.96
C ARG A 296 1.36 -10.76 -17.40
N GLY A 297 1.13 -11.70 -16.50
CA GLY A 297 0.39 -12.93 -16.76
C GLY A 297 -1.08 -12.67 -17.08
N THR A 298 -1.79 -11.90 -16.24
CA THR A 298 -3.22 -11.60 -16.45
C THR A 298 -3.45 -10.71 -17.66
N LEU A 299 -2.59 -9.69 -17.85
CA LEU A 299 -2.71 -8.78 -18.98
C LEU A 299 -2.32 -9.48 -20.29
N GLY A 300 -1.33 -10.38 -20.24
CA GLY A 300 -1.00 -11.29 -21.34
C GLY A 300 -2.20 -12.16 -21.72
N GLN A 301 -2.82 -12.85 -20.76
CA GLN A 301 -4.01 -13.68 -21.00
C GLN A 301 -5.21 -12.89 -21.55
N LEU A 302 -5.34 -11.61 -21.18
CA LEU A 302 -6.43 -10.75 -21.64
C LEU A 302 -6.22 -10.22 -23.07
N ILE A 303 -4.98 -9.87 -23.41
CA ILE A 303 -4.62 -9.28 -24.72
C ILE A 303 -4.43 -10.38 -25.77
N ASP A 304 -3.74 -11.44 -25.39
CA ASP A 304 -3.44 -12.58 -26.27
C ASP A 304 -3.57 -13.88 -25.46
N PRO A 305 -4.63 -14.67 -25.69
CA PRO A 305 -4.84 -15.96 -25.03
C PRO A 305 -3.69 -16.95 -25.26
N HIS A 306 -2.82 -16.72 -26.26
CA HIS A 306 -1.67 -17.56 -26.58
C HIS A 306 -0.35 -16.99 -26.05
N PHE A 307 -0.39 -15.85 -25.34
CA PHE A 307 0.78 -15.29 -24.67
C PHE A 307 1.29 -16.28 -23.62
N PRO A 308 2.58 -16.70 -23.65
CA PRO A 308 3.09 -17.74 -22.76
C PRO A 308 3.17 -17.24 -21.31
N GLY A 309 2.05 -17.36 -20.59
CA GLY A 309 1.97 -17.19 -19.16
C GLY A 309 2.56 -18.40 -18.44
N ARG A 310 3.60 -18.15 -17.64
CA ARG A 310 4.11 -19.04 -16.57
C ARG A 310 4.92 -20.29 -16.96
N SER A 311 5.00 -20.72 -18.23
CA SER A 311 5.64 -22.02 -18.57
C SER A 311 7.05 -21.95 -19.18
N ALA A 312 7.52 -20.82 -19.71
CA ALA A 312 8.70 -20.80 -20.58
C ALA A 312 10.09 -20.83 -19.90
N THR A 313 10.20 -20.75 -18.56
CA THR A 313 11.53 -20.71 -17.88
C THR A 313 11.86 -21.93 -17.02
N VAL A 314 11.03 -22.98 -17.00
CA VAL A 314 11.32 -24.22 -16.25
C VAL A 314 11.76 -25.38 -17.16
N GLY A 315 11.69 -25.22 -18.50
CA GLY A 315 11.90 -26.32 -19.45
C GLY A 315 13.22 -26.36 -20.22
N ARG A 316 14.16 -25.42 -20.02
CA ARG A 316 15.42 -25.38 -20.77
C ARG A 316 16.65 -25.50 -19.87
N LYS A 317 16.74 -26.62 -19.16
CA LYS A 317 18.03 -27.28 -18.96
C LYS A 317 18.02 -28.48 -19.90
N GLU A 318 18.52 -28.23 -21.10
CA GLU A 318 18.80 -29.25 -22.10
C GLU A 318 19.53 -30.43 -21.44
N LYS A 319 18.97 -31.61 -21.69
CA LYS A 319 19.72 -32.85 -21.78
C LYS A 319 20.93 -32.60 -22.69
N SER A 320 22.11 -32.45 -22.11
CA SER A 320 23.35 -32.86 -22.77
C SER A 320 23.97 -33.97 -21.95
N THR A 321 24.08 -35.11 -22.60
CA THR A 321 24.46 -36.42 -22.09
C THR A 321 25.97 -36.49 -21.82
N LYS A 322 26.33 -37.21 -20.74
CA LYS A 322 27.59 -37.95 -20.47
C LYS A 322 28.86 -37.59 -21.25
N LEU A 323 29.95 -37.31 -20.53
CA LEU A 323 31.06 -38.25 -20.21
C LEU A 323 32.38 -37.46 -19.98
N GLY A 324 33.18 -37.86 -18.99
CA GLY A 324 34.62 -37.54 -18.95
C GLY A 324 35.10 -36.74 -17.73
N SER A 325 35.69 -37.46 -16.78
CA SER A 325 36.62 -36.97 -15.76
C SER A 325 37.81 -36.21 -16.35
N VAL A 326 38.36 -35.23 -15.61
CA VAL A 326 39.75 -35.19 -15.08
C VAL A 326 40.03 -33.78 -14.49
N SER A 327 40.70 -33.77 -13.34
CA SER A 327 41.21 -32.63 -12.57
C SER A 327 42.39 -31.93 -13.27
N PHE A 328 42.60 -30.63 -13.06
CA PHE A 328 43.88 -30.03 -12.58
C PHE A 328 43.80 -28.50 -12.52
N ALA A 329 44.58 -27.95 -11.60
CA ALA A 329 44.59 -26.56 -11.18
C ALA A 329 45.71 -25.71 -11.84
N THR A 330 45.49 -24.39 -11.81
CA THR A 330 46.45 -23.27 -11.72
C THR A 330 47.32 -22.88 -12.94
N THR A 331 47.25 -21.57 -13.27
CA THR A 331 48.32 -20.53 -13.32
C THR A 331 48.52 -19.74 -14.63
N GLN A 332 48.21 -18.42 -14.54
CA GLN A 332 48.88 -17.20 -15.09
C GLN A 332 48.97 -16.90 -16.62
N PRO A 333 49.13 -15.61 -17.01
CA PRO A 333 48.81 -15.03 -18.35
C PRO A 333 50.06 -14.55 -19.14
N PRO A 334 49.94 -13.61 -20.11
CA PRO A 334 49.76 -13.74 -21.57
C PRO A 334 51.07 -13.53 -22.37
N PRO A 335 51.03 -13.46 -23.72
CA PRO A 335 51.56 -12.23 -24.33
C PRO A 335 50.77 -11.67 -25.54
N GLU A 336 50.92 -10.37 -25.64
CA GLU A 336 50.50 -9.41 -26.66
C GLU A 336 51.29 -9.59 -27.98
N LEU A 337 50.62 -9.46 -29.14
CA LEU A 337 51.30 -9.30 -30.43
C LEU A 337 50.52 -8.39 -31.40
N VAL A 338 51.10 -7.20 -31.57
CA VAL A 338 51.11 -6.15 -32.61
C VAL A 338 50.46 -6.46 -33.99
N PRO A 339 49.78 -5.48 -34.64
CA PRO A 339 49.16 -5.60 -35.97
C PRO A 339 50.03 -5.06 -37.12
N PRO A 340 49.70 -5.39 -38.40
CA PRO A 340 49.92 -4.42 -39.49
C PRO A 340 48.83 -4.50 -40.61
N PRO A 341 48.86 -3.64 -41.65
CA PRO A 341 48.86 -2.18 -41.60
C PRO A 341 47.72 -1.56 -42.43
N ASN A 342 47.48 -0.29 -42.14
CA ASN A 342 46.50 0.60 -42.77
C ASN A 342 46.92 0.97 -44.22
N LYS A 343 45.97 0.98 -45.16
CA LYS A 343 46.08 1.70 -46.45
C LYS A 343 44.86 2.61 -46.59
N THR A 344 45.07 3.89 -46.31
CA THR A 344 44.17 5.00 -46.66
C THR A 344 44.53 5.51 -48.07
N ASN A 345 43.52 5.75 -48.92
CA ASN A 345 43.22 7.09 -49.48
C ASN A 345 42.09 7.06 -50.52
N HIS A 346 41.02 7.82 -50.21
CA HIS A 346 40.19 8.74 -51.03
C HIS A 346 40.06 8.47 -52.55
N SER A 347 38.87 8.47 -53.17
CA SER A 347 37.99 9.64 -53.35
C SER A 347 36.78 9.35 -54.27
N ALA A 348 35.71 10.13 -54.09
CA ALA A 348 34.67 10.60 -55.04
C ALA A 348 33.51 9.71 -55.58
N LEU A 349 32.27 10.20 -55.32
CA LEU A 349 30.96 10.02 -55.98
C LEU A 349 30.91 10.65 -57.42
N PRO A 350 29.82 10.65 -58.25
CA PRO A 350 28.41 10.14 -58.20
C PRO A 350 27.97 9.49 -59.58
N PRO A 351 26.73 9.61 -60.16
CA PRO A 351 25.31 9.72 -59.69
C PRO A 351 24.37 8.62 -60.32
N HIS A 352 23.06 8.62 -60.04
CA HIS A 352 21.89 8.24 -60.91
C HIS A 352 20.62 8.11 -60.02
N SER A 353 19.66 9.04 -59.99
CA SER A 353 18.53 9.29 -60.92
C SER A 353 17.52 8.13 -61.05
N LEU A 354 16.31 8.29 -60.50
CA LEU A 354 14.99 8.21 -61.15
C LEU A 354 13.86 7.88 -60.15
N PHE A 355 12.94 8.84 -59.96
CA PHE A 355 11.54 8.57 -59.60
C PHE A 355 10.81 7.99 -60.83
N PRO A 356 9.67 7.31 -60.62
CA PRO A 356 8.42 7.96 -61.04
C PRO A 356 7.31 7.92 -59.98
N GLN A 357 6.54 9.01 -59.96
CA GLN A 357 5.17 9.09 -59.50
C GLN A 357 4.27 8.37 -60.51
N ASP A 358 3.25 7.65 -60.03
CA ASP A 358 2.00 7.45 -60.77
C ASP A 358 0.84 7.62 -59.77
N ASP A 359 -0.14 8.41 -60.21
CA ASP A 359 -1.34 8.82 -59.50
C ASP A 359 -2.57 8.34 -60.29
N LEU A 360 -3.68 8.14 -59.58
CA LEU A 360 -5.09 7.98 -60.00
C LEU A 360 -5.71 6.63 -60.43
N SER A 361 -6.81 6.34 -59.70
CA SER A 361 -8.02 5.55 -60.03
C SER A 361 -7.86 4.03 -60.07
N ASP A 362 -8.72 3.18 -59.50
CA ASP A 362 -10.17 3.24 -59.22
C ASP A 362 -10.51 2.14 -58.17
N GLY A 363 -11.68 2.20 -57.50
CA GLY A 363 -12.22 1.02 -56.78
C GLY A 363 -12.58 1.15 -55.28
N LYS A 364 -13.74 1.76 -55.01
CA LYS A 364 -14.60 1.71 -53.80
C LYS A 364 -14.58 0.38 -53.03
N ILE A 365 -14.64 0.44 -51.68
CA ILE A 365 -15.67 -0.24 -50.86
C ILE A 365 -15.96 0.58 -49.58
N HIS A 366 -17.18 1.13 -49.47
CA HIS A 366 -17.83 1.54 -48.22
C HIS A 366 -18.67 0.36 -47.68
N TYR A 367 -18.94 0.27 -46.38
CA TYR A 367 -20.29 0.45 -45.82
C TYR A 367 -20.38 0.18 -44.31
N PHE A 368 -21.04 1.12 -43.63
CA PHE A 368 -21.61 1.04 -42.30
C PHE A 368 -22.99 0.36 -42.38
N GLY A 369 -23.32 -0.51 -41.42
CA GLY A 369 -24.65 -0.71 -40.83
C GLY A 369 -25.74 -1.43 -41.63
N LEU A 370 -26.39 -2.43 -40.99
CA LEU A 370 -27.85 -2.54 -40.91
C LEU A 370 -28.28 -3.61 -39.89
N LEU A 371 -29.22 -3.20 -39.04
CA LEU A 371 -30.04 -4.01 -38.13
C LEU A 371 -31.06 -4.84 -38.93
N GLY A 372 -31.51 -5.96 -38.36
CA GLY A 372 -32.69 -6.72 -38.78
C GLY A 372 -33.54 -7.11 -37.58
N HIS A 373 -34.83 -6.77 -37.65
CA HIS A 373 -35.87 -6.71 -36.62
C HIS A 373 -36.75 -7.99 -36.58
N ASP A 374 -37.46 -8.17 -35.46
CA ASP A 374 -38.77 -8.84 -35.22
C ASP A 374 -39.04 -10.33 -35.51
N THR A 375 -39.53 -11.01 -34.45
CA THR A 375 -40.72 -11.90 -34.50
C THR A 375 -41.52 -11.79 -33.18
N GLN A 376 -42.85 -11.63 -33.32
CA GLN A 376 -43.88 -11.42 -32.28
C GLN A 376 -44.30 -12.69 -31.51
N VAL A 377 -44.63 -12.48 -30.22
CA VAL A 377 -45.82 -12.88 -29.38
C VAL A 377 -46.69 -14.06 -29.90
N PRO A 378 -47.10 -15.01 -29.03
CA PRO A 378 -48.27 -14.84 -28.14
C PRO A 378 -47.97 -14.59 -26.66
#